data_AF-A0A5C7YTD0-F1
#
_entry.id   AF-A0A5C7YTD0-F1
#
_cell.length_a   1.000
_cell.length_b   1.000
_cell.length_c   1.000
_cell.angle_alpha   90.00
_cell.angle_beta   90.00
_cell.angle_gamma   90.00
#
_symmetry.space_group_name_H-M   'P 1'
#
loop_
_entity.id
_entity.type
_entity.pdbx_description
1 polymer ?
#
loop_
_entity_poly.entity_id
_entity_poly.type
_entity_poly.pdbx_seq_one_letter_code
_entity_poly.pdbx_strand_id
1 'polypeptide(L)' 'ESAMFYMQQRGIPKKEAKALLMYAFTSEVTNSIKIPELKAKIGRIIADKLGVNMGFDL' A
#
# COMPACT_ATOMS: atom_id res chain seq x y z
N GLU A 1 -12.05 -11.41 3.88
CA GLU A 1 -11.53 -11.54 5.26
C GLU A 1 -10.29 -12.42 5.39
N SER A 2 -10.13 -13.48 4.61
CA SER A 2 -8.99 -14.41 4.70
C SER A 2 -7.61 -13.76 4.54
N ALA A 3 -7.44 -12.81 3.61
CA ALA A 3 -6.13 -12.21 3.33
C ALA A 3 -5.59 -11.35 4.50
N MET A 4 -6.43 -10.53 5.13
CA MET A 4 -6.07 -9.77 6.33
C MET A 4 -5.67 -10.69 7.47
N PHE A 5 -6.49 -11.71 7.74
CA PHE A 5 -6.24 -12.67 8.81
C PHE A 5 -4.93 -13.44 8.56
N TYR A 6 -4.70 -13.89 7.32
CA TYR A 6 -3.48 -14.58 6.93
C TYR A 6 -2.21 -13.71 7.14
N MET A 7 -2.26 -12.44 6.75
CA MET A 7 -1.17 -11.50 6.98
C MET A 7 -0.89 -11.30 8.48
N GLN A 8 -1.94 -11.19 9.29
CA GLN A 8 -1.81 -11.07 10.75
C GLN A 8 -1.23 -12.33 11.41
N GLN A 9 -1.62 -13.52 10.96
CA GLN A 9 -1.05 -14.79 11.44
C GLN A 9 0.46 -14.90 11.13
N ARG A 10 0.93 -14.20 10.09
CA ARG A 10 2.35 -14.06 9.76
C ARG A 10 3.07 -12.93 10.51
N GLY A 11 2.41 -12.33 11.49
CA GLY A 11 2.98 -11.25 12.31
C GLY A 11 2.91 -9.86 11.67
N ILE A 12 2.21 -9.69 10.55
CA ILE A 12 2.03 -8.37 9.94
C ILE A 12 0.97 -7.61 10.75
N PRO A 13 1.26 -6.44 11.32
CA PRO A 13 0.28 -5.74 12.11
C PRO A 13 -0.88 -5.22 11.23
N LYS A 14 -2.03 -4.99 11.88
CA LYS A 14 -3.30 -4.70 11.18
C LYS A 14 -3.21 -3.49 10.25
N LYS A 15 -2.42 -2.47 10.61
CA LYS A 15 -2.28 -1.25 9.82
C LYS A 15 -1.52 -1.52 8.52
N GLU A 16 -0.43 -2.27 8.61
CA GLU A 16 0.46 -2.66 7.52
C GLU A 16 -0.24 -3.66 6.60
N ALA A 17 -0.98 -4.62 7.15
CA ALA A 17 -1.77 -5.56 6.35
C ALA A 17 -2.85 -4.82 5.52
N LYS A 18 -3.55 -3.84 6.12
CA LYS A 18 -4.53 -3.01 5.41
C LYS A 18 -3.85 -2.19 4.31
N ALA A 19 -2.66 -1.67 4.59
CA ALA A 19 -1.87 -0.89 3.66
C ALA A 19 -1.37 -1.72 2.47
N LEU A 20 -0.89 -2.94 2.71
CA LEU A 20 -0.49 -3.89 1.67
C LEU A 20 -1.65 -4.27 0.77
N LEU A 21 -2.83 -4.54 1.35
CA LEU A 21 -4.03 -4.83 0.55
C LEU A 21 -4.47 -3.63 -0.28
N MET A 22 -4.35 -2.42 0.27
CA MET A 22 -4.70 -1.22 -0.49
C MET A 22 -3.71 -0.95 -1.62
N TYR A 23 -2.42 -1.15 -1.36
CA TYR A 23 -1.40 -1.09 -2.41
C TYR A 23 -1.65 -2.12 -3.52
N ALA A 24 -1.97 -3.37 -3.15
CA ALA A 24 -2.32 -4.41 -4.11
C ALA A 24 -3.58 -4.04 -4.91
N PHE A 25 -4.61 -3.51 -4.24
CA PHE A 25 -5.85 -3.06 -4.87
C PHE A 25 -5.63 -1.91 -5.86
N THR A 26 -4.79 -0.93 -5.52
CA THR A 26 -4.51 0.22 -6.39
C THR A 26 -3.37 -0.03 -7.39
N SER A 27 -2.75 -1.22 -7.39
CA SER A 27 -1.55 -1.51 -8.17
C SER A 27 -1.73 -1.33 -9.68
N GLU A 28 -2.86 -1.77 -10.23
CA GLU A 28 -3.18 -1.63 -11.66
C GLU A 28 -3.25 -0.15 -12.08
N VAL A 29 -4.03 0.65 -11.35
CA VAL A 29 -4.16 2.09 -11.60
C VAL A 29 -2.84 2.81 -11.39
N THR A 30 -2.11 2.49 -10.32
CA THR A 30 -0.82 3.12 -10.00
C THR A 30 0.26 2.78 -11.03
N ASN A 31 0.18 1.60 -11.67
CA ASN A 31 1.07 1.19 -12.74
C ASN A 31 0.73 1.84 -14.10
N SER A 32 -0.51 2.30 -14.30
CA SER A 32 -0.88 3.06 -15.50
C SER A 32 -0.30 4.49 -15.52
N ILE A 33 0.19 4.98 -14.38
CA ILE A 33 0.77 6.32 -14.25
C ILE A 33 2.15 6.33 -14.93
N LYS A 34 2.23 7.01 -16.09
CA LYS A 34 3.45 7.09 -16.90
C LYS A 34 4.52 8.05 -16.35
N ILE A 35 4.12 9.00 -15.51
CA ILE A 35 5.01 10.03 -14.96
C ILE A 35 5.52 9.54 -13.59
N PRO A 36 6.81 9.22 -13.43
CA PRO A 36 7.35 8.64 -12.20
C PRO A 36 7.11 9.50 -10.96
N GLU A 37 7.26 10.82 -11.08
CA GLU A 37 7.07 11.77 -9.99
C GLU A 37 5.61 11.80 -9.53
N LEU A 38 4.67 11.66 -10.48
CA LEU A 38 3.25 11.57 -10.18
C LEU A 38 2.94 10.26 -9.48
N LYS A 39 3.52 9.15 -9.93
CA LYS A 39 3.38 7.83 -9.29
C LYS A 39 3.86 7.88 -7.83
N ALA A 40 5.03 8.45 -7.59
CA ALA A 40 5.60 8.64 -6.25
C ALA A 40 4.76 9.58 -5.38
N LYS A 41 4.20 10.65 -5.96
CA LYS A 41 3.30 11.57 -5.24
C LYS A 41 2.00 10.88 -4.82
N ILE A 42 1.38 10.11 -5.71
CA ILE A 42 0.17 9.34 -5.41
C ILE A 42 0.46 8.29 -4.33
N GLY A 43 1.59 7.57 -4.44
CA GLY A 43 2.02 6.60 -3.43
C GLY A 43 2.12 7.21 -2.03
N ARG A 44 2.74 8.40 -1.90
CA ARG A 44 2.80 9.14 -0.62
C ARG A 44 1.43 9.51 -0.08
N ILE A 45 0.55 10.04 -0.92
CA ILE A 45 -0.82 10.43 -0.51
C ILE A 45 -1.61 9.20 -0.01
N ILE A 46 -1.45 8.04 -0.64
CA ILE A 46 -2.11 6.80 -0.22
C ILE A 46 -1.57 6.36 1.15
N ALA A 47 -0.25 6.37 1.34
CA ALA A 47 0.38 6.00 2.61
C ALA A 47 -0.06 6.91 3.77
N ASP A 48 -0.05 8.23 3.54
CA ASP A 48 -0.49 9.25 4.52
C ASP A 48 -1.94 9.02 4.94
N LYS A 49 -2.85 8.79 3.99
CA LYS A 49 -4.27 8.52 4.28
C LYS A 49 -4.50 7.22 5.05
N LEU A 50 -3.59 6.25 4.90
CA LEU A 50 -3.66 4.98 5.61
C LEU A 50 -2.93 5.01 6.96
N GLY A 51 -2.23 6.12 7.27
CA GLY A 51 -1.48 6.29 8.52
C GLY A 51 -0.37 5.26 8.67
N VAL A 52 0.24 4.85 7.55
CA VAL A 52 1.35 3.91 7.52
C VAL A 52 2.60 4.56 6.97
N ASN A 53 3.72 4.36 7.66
CA ASN A 53 5.02 4.71 7.11
C ASN A 53 5.48 3.53 6.26
N MET A 54 5.01 3.47 5.02
CA MET A 54 5.52 2.47 4.10
C MET A 54 6.95 2.91 3.75
N GLY A 55 7.96 2.24 4.32
CA GLY A 55 9.38 2.41 3.94
C GLY A 55 9.68 1.90 2.53
N PHE A 56 8.80 2.20 1.57
CA PHE A 56 9.03 1.99 0.16
C PHE A 56 9.94 3.10 -0.32
N ASP A 57 11.25 2.90 -0.13
CA ASP A 57 12.19 3.34 -1.16
C ASP A 57 11.90 2.45 -2.39
N LEU A 58 10.98 2.92 -3.24
CA LEU A 58 10.71 2.37 -4.57
C LEU A 58 11.64 3.02 -5.60
#